data_AF-A0A951XIH8-F1
#
_entry.id   AF-A0A951XIH8-F1
#
_cell.length_a   1.000
_cell.length_b   1.000
_cell.length_c   1.000
_cell.angle_alpha   90.00
_cell.angle_beta   90.00
_cell.angle_gamma   90.00
#
_symmetry.space_group_name_H-M   'P 1'
#
loop_
_entity.id
_entity.type
_entity.pdbx_description
1 polymer ?
#
loop_
_entity_poly.entity_id
_entity_poly.type
_entity_poly.pdbx_seq_one_letter_code
_entity_poly.pdbx_strand_id
1 'polypeptide(L)'
;MPGRSNDVIFDNTYTSLPATIQLRGNRSILNLTFDTDDDLALINGNGSRTLDLYGSSITQTAASDGNHSLDFTTLRLRTNTTFDTSGSTGLTVSSAITESGGARTLTKTGSGNLIFTGSNTYSGLTTISDGTLVAAHANALGSTAAGTTIGTGGILGLSGSITLANEAIANSGLIENLSGSNAYGGVASGTGNLLVSGGTLTLSGSNTYTGTTTVNGSGTLALGADNALSDATAVTVNSG
;
A
#
# COMPACT_ATOMS: atom_id res chain seq x y z
N MET A 1 -31.25 11.72 -7.46
CA MET A 1 -29.85 11.41 -7.08
C MET A 1 -29.11 11.07 -8.36
N PRO A 2 -28.14 11.85 -8.84
CA PRO A 2 -27.55 11.62 -10.16
C PRO A 2 -26.73 10.33 -10.14
N GLY A 3 -27.17 9.34 -10.93
CA GLY A 3 -26.44 8.18 -11.49
C GLY A 3 -25.53 7.39 -10.55
N ARG A 4 -26.06 6.36 -9.87
CA ARG A 4 -25.22 5.27 -9.34
C ARG A 4 -24.68 4.48 -10.53
N SER A 5 -23.37 4.52 -10.79
CA SER A 5 -22.78 3.67 -11.84
C SER A 5 -22.57 2.27 -11.29
N ASN A 6 -22.84 1.28 -12.13
CA ASN A 6 -22.64 -0.15 -11.87
C ASN A 6 -21.17 -0.47 -11.55
N ASP A 7 -20.91 -1.71 -11.14
CA ASP A 7 -19.55 -2.26 -11.10
C ASP A 7 -18.86 -2.03 -12.44
N VAL A 8 -17.59 -1.62 -12.39
CA VAL A 8 -16.74 -1.48 -13.56
C VAL A 8 -15.78 -2.65 -13.57
N ILE A 9 -15.94 -3.52 -14.57
CA ILE A 9 -15.05 -4.64 -14.82
C ILE A 9 -14.25 -4.31 -16.08
N PHE A 10 -12.93 -4.35 -15.95
CA PHE A 10 -12.01 -4.32 -17.08
C PHE A 10 -11.65 -5.76 -17.41
N ASP A 11 -12.35 -6.25 -18.43
CA ASP A 11 -12.10 -7.51 -19.12
C ASP A 11 -11.50 -7.11 -20.48
N ASN A 12 -10.17 -7.03 -20.51
CA ASN A 12 -9.46 -6.76 -21.75
C ASN A 12 -9.19 -8.09 -22.44
N THR A 13 -9.96 -8.37 -23.49
CA THR A 13 -9.70 -9.45 -24.45
C THR A 13 -8.92 -8.95 -25.67
N TYR A 14 -8.47 -7.69 -25.67
CA TYR A 14 -7.83 -7.06 -26.83
C TYR A 14 -6.31 -7.23 -26.80
N THR A 15 -5.77 -7.86 -27.85
CA THR A 15 -4.35 -8.20 -28.06
C THR A 15 -3.38 -7.01 -28.25
N SER A 16 -3.75 -5.78 -27.89
CA SER A 16 -2.90 -4.59 -28.04
C SER A 16 -2.52 -3.97 -26.70
N LEU A 17 -1.30 -4.27 -26.27
CA LEU A 17 -0.70 -3.82 -25.01
C LEU A 17 0.01 -2.46 -25.15
N PRO A 18 -0.07 -1.55 -24.14
CA PRO A 18 -0.97 -1.52 -22.98
C PRO A 18 -2.29 -0.78 -23.23
N ALA A 19 -3.38 -1.22 -22.57
CA ALA A 19 -4.67 -0.53 -22.64
C ALA A 19 -4.71 0.67 -21.68
N THR A 20 -4.71 1.89 -22.23
CA THR A 20 -4.94 3.11 -21.45
C THR A 20 -6.40 3.52 -21.51
N ILE A 21 -7.03 3.63 -20.36
CA ILE A 21 -8.42 4.06 -20.21
C ILE A 21 -8.43 5.48 -19.67
N GLN A 22 -8.86 6.42 -20.51
CA GLN A 22 -8.93 7.83 -20.14
C GLN A 22 -10.27 8.20 -19.53
N LEU A 23 -10.27 8.66 -18.28
CA LEU A 23 -11.47 9.24 -17.67
C LEU A 23 -11.72 10.62 -18.27
N ARG A 24 -12.82 10.76 -19.03
CA ARG A 24 -13.24 12.04 -19.63
C ARG A 24 -13.90 13.03 -18.65
N GLY A 25 -13.84 12.74 -17.35
CA GLY A 25 -14.48 13.51 -16.29
C GLY A 25 -14.48 12.74 -14.98
N ASN A 26 -15.03 13.33 -13.92
CA ASN A 26 -15.21 12.62 -12.66
C ASN A 26 -16.14 11.41 -12.87
N ARG A 27 -15.91 10.34 -12.12
CA ARG A 27 -16.71 9.12 -12.17
C ARG A 27 -17.08 8.69 -10.76
N SER A 28 -18.25 8.09 -10.63
CA SER A 28 -18.68 7.42 -9.41
C SER A 28 -19.00 5.99 -9.77
N ILE A 29 -18.38 5.02 -9.12
CA ILE A 29 -18.55 3.59 -9.39
C ILE A 29 -18.86 2.84 -8.10
N LEU A 30 -19.44 1.64 -8.23
CA LEU A 30 -19.60 0.75 -7.08
C LEU A 30 -18.28 0.04 -6.80
N ASN A 31 -17.91 -0.99 -7.55
CA ASN A 31 -16.60 -1.63 -7.45
C ASN A 31 -15.78 -1.47 -8.74
N LEU A 32 -14.48 -1.73 -8.62
CA LEU A 32 -13.55 -1.81 -9.75
C LEU A 32 -12.89 -3.18 -9.76
N THR A 33 -12.99 -3.90 -10.87
CA THR A 33 -12.30 -5.18 -11.07
C THR A 33 -11.43 -5.11 -12.31
N PHE A 34 -10.19 -5.57 -12.19
CA PHE A 34 -9.34 -5.95 -13.30
C PHE A 34 -9.34 -7.47 -13.41
N ASP A 35 -9.79 -7.99 -14.54
CA ASP A 35 -10.07 -9.40 -14.74
C ASP A 35 -9.79 -9.79 -16.20
N THR A 36 -8.55 -10.17 -16.56
CA THR A 36 -8.17 -11.02 -17.72
C THR A 36 -6.65 -11.12 -17.91
N ASP A 37 -6.26 -12.11 -18.73
CA ASP A 37 -4.92 -12.43 -19.23
C ASP A 37 -4.28 -11.28 -20.05
N ASP A 38 -3.11 -10.83 -19.58
CA ASP A 38 -1.94 -10.18 -20.16
C ASP A 38 -1.91 -8.65 -20.27
N ASP A 39 -3.00 -7.94 -19.95
CA ASP A 39 -3.09 -6.50 -20.25
C ASP A 39 -2.80 -5.53 -19.10
N LEU A 40 -1.63 -4.86 -19.18
CA LEU A 40 -1.34 -3.62 -18.45
C LEU A 40 -2.46 -2.58 -18.66
N ALA A 41 -3.32 -2.42 -17.65
CA ALA A 41 -4.36 -1.40 -17.62
C ALA A 41 -3.88 -0.14 -16.87
N LEU A 42 -3.88 1.01 -17.56
CA LEU A 42 -3.69 2.33 -16.96
C LEU A 42 -4.99 3.10 -16.99
N ILE A 43 -5.59 3.36 -15.82
CA ILE A 43 -6.74 4.28 -15.72
C ILE A 43 -6.20 5.68 -15.47
N ASN A 44 -6.04 6.46 -16.54
CA ASN A 44 -5.55 7.82 -16.46
C ASN A 44 -6.70 8.82 -16.43
N GLY A 45 -6.73 9.69 -15.42
CA GLY A 45 -7.58 10.87 -15.43
C GLY A 45 -6.84 12.07 -16.00
N ASN A 46 -6.84 12.29 -17.31
CA ASN A 46 -6.26 13.51 -17.88
C ASN A 46 -6.87 14.76 -17.21
N GLY A 47 -6.01 15.59 -16.61
CA GLY A 47 -6.40 16.77 -15.81
C GLY A 47 -6.84 16.43 -14.37
N SER A 48 -7.38 17.40 -13.63
CA SER A 48 -7.84 17.14 -12.26
C SER A 48 -9.12 16.28 -12.26
N ARG A 49 -9.01 15.00 -11.89
CA ARG A 49 -10.11 14.02 -11.98
C ARG A 49 -10.25 13.18 -10.71
N THR A 50 -11.51 12.97 -10.31
CA THR A 50 -11.87 12.13 -9.16
C THR A 50 -12.60 10.86 -9.60
N LEU A 51 -12.17 9.72 -9.05
CA LEU A 51 -12.93 8.48 -9.01
C LEU A 51 -13.53 8.33 -7.61
N ASP A 52 -14.86 8.38 -7.51
CA ASP A 52 -15.60 8.11 -6.29
C ASP A 52 -15.96 6.62 -6.20
N LEU A 53 -15.48 5.95 -5.16
CA LEU A 53 -15.75 4.54 -4.91
C LEU A 53 -16.83 4.39 -3.83
N TYR A 54 -18.01 3.92 -4.23
CA TYR A 54 -19.15 3.68 -3.33
C TYR A 54 -19.27 2.24 -2.86
N GLY A 55 -18.63 1.31 -3.54
CA GLY A 55 -18.52 -0.09 -3.15
C GLY A 55 -17.25 -0.35 -2.36
N SER A 56 -17.16 -1.57 -1.86
CA SER A 56 -16.15 -1.95 -0.89
C SER A 56 -14.91 -2.59 -1.50
N SER A 57 -14.77 -2.66 -2.83
CA SER A 57 -13.59 -3.31 -3.42
C SER A 57 -13.00 -2.64 -4.66
N ILE A 58 -11.68 -2.73 -4.71
CA ILE A 58 -10.86 -2.69 -5.93
C ILE A 58 -10.15 -4.04 -6.01
N THR A 59 -10.38 -4.79 -7.08
CA THR A 59 -9.91 -6.17 -7.22
C THR A 59 -9.04 -6.32 -8.46
N GLN A 60 -7.86 -6.92 -8.32
CA GLN A 60 -7.07 -7.49 -9.40
C GLN A 60 -7.13 -9.01 -9.22
N THR A 61 -7.80 -9.70 -10.13
CA THR A 61 -8.03 -11.15 -10.00
C THR A 61 -6.75 -11.95 -10.22
N ALA A 62 -6.75 -13.21 -9.77
CA ALA A 62 -5.61 -14.12 -9.97
C ALA A 62 -5.31 -14.40 -11.46
N ALA A 63 -6.28 -14.15 -12.35
CA ALA A 63 -6.11 -14.25 -13.79
C ALA A 63 -5.41 -13.02 -14.40
N SER A 64 -5.14 -11.96 -13.63
CA SER A 64 -4.44 -10.78 -14.13
C SER A 64 -2.91 -10.95 -14.09
N ASP A 65 -2.28 -10.92 -15.25
CA ASP A 65 -0.84 -10.78 -15.51
C ASP A 65 -0.55 -9.38 -16.12
N GLY A 66 0.02 -8.51 -15.29
CA GLY A 66 0.37 -7.15 -15.62
C GLY A 66 0.27 -6.22 -14.39
N ASN A 67 1.23 -5.32 -14.24
CA ASN A 67 1.16 -4.31 -13.17
C ASN A 67 0.09 -3.27 -13.49
N HIS A 68 -1.11 -3.36 -12.92
CA HIS A 68 -2.16 -2.37 -13.20
C HIS A 68 -1.89 -1.04 -12.50
N SER A 69 -2.48 0.04 -13.00
CA SER A 69 -2.27 1.37 -12.43
C SER A 69 -3.54 2.24 -12.40
N LEU A 70 -3.74 2.90 -11.26
CA LEU A 70 -4.72 3.97 -11.06
C LEU A 70 -3.97 5.31 -11.01
N ASP A 71 -4.12 6.11 -12.07
CA ASP A 71 -3.41 7.38 -12.24
C ASP A 71 -4.38 8.52 -12.60
N PHE A 72 -5.30 8.79 -11.68
CA PHE A 72 -6.12 10.00 -11.68
C PHE A 72 -5.79 10.84 -10.44
N THR A 73 -6.29 12.06 -10.32
CA THR A 73 -5.90 12.96 -9.21
C THR A 73 -6.35 12.44 -7.85
N THR A 74 -7.56 11.91 -7.75
CA THR A 74 -8.14 11.53 -6.47
C THR A 74 -8.96 10.25 -6.55
N LEU A 75 -8.61 9.26 -5.73
CA LEU A 75 -9.48 8.15 -5.38
C LEU A 75 -10.20 8.52 -4.09
N ARG A 76 -11.52 8.72 -4.15
CA ARG A 76 -12.29 9.10 -2.97
C ARG A 76 -13.13 7.95 -2.47
N LEU A 77 -12.79 7.48 -1.28
CA LEU A 77 -13.48 6.40 -0.58
C LEU A 77 -14.79 6.94 0.01
N ARG A 78 -15.92 6.34 -0.38
CA ARG A 78 -17.24 6.62 0.22
C ARG A 78 -17.66 5.54 1.22
N THR A 79 -16.94 4.43 1.26
CA THR A 79 -17.10 3.30 2.18
C THR A 79 -15.73 2.73 2.52
N ASN A 80 -15.68 1.77 3.45
CA ASN A 80 -14.47 0.99 3.71
C ASN A 80 -14.13 0.18 2.47
N THR A 81 -12.85 0.14 2.11
CA THR A 81 -12.41 -0.41 0.82
C THR A 81 -11.35 -1.48 1.02
N THR A 82 -11.58 -2.62 0.38
CA THR A 82 -10.62 -3.70 0.23
C THR A 82 -9.93 -3.56 -1.12
N PHE A 83 -8.60 -3.52 -1.10
CA PHE A 83 -7.77 -3.78 -2.26
C PHE A 83 -7.38 -5.26 -2.24
N ASP A 84 -7.96 -6.01 -3.17
CA ASP A 84 -7.64 -7.43 -3.37
C ASP A 84 -6.70 -7.55 -4.57
N THR A 85 -5.43 -7.81 -4.32
CA THR A 85 -4.44 -8.08 -5.38
C THR A 85 -4.13 -9.56 -5.39
N SER A 86 -5.07 -10.35 -5.87
CA SER A 86 -4.90 -11.81 -6.00
C SER A 86 -4.07 -12.19 -7.24
N GLY A 87 -3.89 -11.26 -8.18
CA GLY A 87 -2.96 -11.36 -9.31
C GLY A 87 -1.49 -11.28 -8.90
N SER A 88 -0.59 -11.84 -9.71
CA SER A 88 0.83 -12.04 -9.37
C SER A 88 1.75 -10.83 -9.61
N THR A 89 1.25 -9.78 -10.26
CA THR A 89 2.06 -8.70 -10.87
C THR A 89 1.88 -7.34 -10.17
N GLY A 90 0.73 -7.10 -9.55
CA GLY A 90 0.51 -6.01 -8.59
C GLY A 90 -0.26 -4.81 -9.14
N LEU A 91 -0.71 -3.92 -8.24
CA LEU A 91 -1.53 -2.75 -8.51
C LEU A 91 -0.84 -1.49 -7.97
N THR A 92 -0.57 -0.51 -8.82
CA THR A 92 -0.05 0.81 -8.43
C THR A 92 -1.18 1.82 -8.31
N VAL A 93 -1.22 2.57 -7.21
CA VAL A 93 -2.15 3.68 -6.99
C VAL A 93 -1.34 4.95 -6.82
N SER A 94 -1.25 5.70 -7.92
CA SER A 94 -0.62 7.04 -7.96
C SER A 94 -1.57 8.15 -7.52
N SER A 95 -2.87 7.87 -7.55
CA SER A 95 -3.90 8.78 -7.05
C SER A 95 -3.78 9.06 -5.56
N ALA A 96 -4.05 10.30 -5.15
CA ALA A 96 -4.28 10.61 -3.74
C ALA A 96 -5.58 9.92 -3.27
N ILE A 97 -5.46 9.03 -2.30
CA ILE A 97 -6.59 8.39 -1.64
C ILE A 97 -7.13 9.34 -0.57
N THR A 98 -8.39 9.72 -0.71
CA THR A 98 -9.13 10.62 0.16
C THR A 98 -10.42 9.95 0.62
N GLU A 99 -11.17 10.57 1.52
CA GLU A 99 -12.43 10.00 2.02
C GLU A 99 -13.56 11.02 2.12
N SER A 100 -14.78 10.50 2.24
CA SER A 100 -15.98 11.31 2.48
C SER A 100 -16.94 10.58 3.41
N GLY A 101 -17.55 11.35 4.32
CA GLY A 101 -18.55 10.84 5.27
C GLY A 101 -17.97 10.13 6.50
N GLY A 102 -16.74 10.48 6.90
CA GLY A 102 -16.02 9.92 8.04
C GLY A 102 -14.86 9.03 7.65
N ALA A 103 -14.11 8.57 8.65
CA ALA A 103 -12.96 7.68 8.50
C ALA A 103 -13.34 6.41 7.74
N ARG A 104 -12.54 6.05 6.72
CA ARG A 104 -12.69 4.84 5.91
C ARG A 104 -11.49 3.94 6.08
N THR A 105 -11.74 2.69 6.46
CA THR A 105 -10.67 1.70 6.57
C THR A 105 -10.26 1.21 5.20
N LEU A 106 -8.99 0.83 5.09
CA LEU A 106 -8.40 0.24 3.90
C LEU A 106 -7.87 -1.15 4.26
N THR A 107 -8.31 -2.18 3.54
CA THR A 107 -7.81 -3.55 3.72
C THR A 107 -7.06 -4.01 2.49
N LYS A 108 -5.79 -4.38 2.62
CA LYS A 108 -5.03 -5.09 1.59
C LYS A 108 -5.15 -6.60 1.81
N THR A 109 -5.56 -7.32 0.77
CA THR A 109 -5.62 -8.79 0.73
C THR A 109 -5.07 -9.32 -0.60
N GLY A 110 -4.99 -10.63 -0.74
CA GLY A 110 -4.40 -11.31 -1.90
C GLY A 110 -2.88 -11.28 -1.86
N SER A 111 -2.24 -12.27 -2.48
CA SER A 111 -0.80 -12.51 -2.39
C SER A 111 0.07 -11.49 -3.14
N GLY A 112 -0.52 -10.73 -4.07
CA GLY A 112 0.17 -9.75 -4.90
C GLY A 112 0.59 -8.46 -4.18
N ASN A 113 1.19 -7.56 -4.95
CA ASN A 113 1.69 -6.27 -4.48
C ASN A 113 0.65 -5.16 -4.70
N LEU A 114 0.44 -4.31 -3.71
CA LEU A 114 -0.25 -3.03 -3.82
C LEU A 114 0.77 -1.92 -3.56
N ILE A 115 0.91 -0.96 -4.47
CA ILE A 115 1.94 0.08 -4.38
C ILE A 115 1.27 1.43 -4.27
N PHE A 116 1.49 2.15 -3.17
CA PHE A 116 0.99 3.50 -2.95
C PHE A 116 2.09 4.53 -3.15
N THR A 117 1.97 5.30 -4.23
CA THR A 117 2.86 6.44 -4.55
C THR A 117 2.17 7.79 -4.34
N GLY A 118 0.84 7.80 -4.14
CA GLY A 118 0.06 9.00 -3.86
C GLY A 118 0.23 9.56 -2.44
N SER A 119 -0.01 10.87 -2.28
CA SER A 119 -0.13 11.51 -0.97
C SER A 119 -1.54 11.30 -0.40
N ASN A 120 -1.71 10.27 0.41
CA ASN A 120 -3.03 9.87 0.91
C ASN A 120 -3.44 10.68 2.16
N THR A 121 -4.75 10.81 2.38
CA THR A 121 -5.34 11.62 3.46
C THR A 121 -6.53 10.95 4.16
N TYR A 122 -6.87 9.70 3.79
CA TYR A 122 -7.87 8.94 4.55
C TYR A 122 -7.40 8.75 5.99
N SER A 123 -8.35 8.68 6.94
CA SER A 123 -8.06 8.66 8.38
C SER A 123 -8.44 7.36 9.08
N GLY A 124 -9.03 6.41 8.36
CA GLY A 124 -9.30 5.08 8.89
C GLY A 124 -8.06 4.18 8.89
N LEU A 125 -8.18 3.08 9.65
CA LEU A 125 -7.13 2.07 9.81
C LEU A 125 -6.74 1.44 8.46
N THR A 126 -5.44 1.27 8.24
CA THR A 126 -4.91 0.40 7.18
C THR A 126 -4.65 -0.99 7.74
N THR A 127 -5.22 -2.03 7.12
CA THR A 127 -4.98 -3.43 7.47
C THR A 127 -4.33 -4.15 6.29
N ILE A 128 -3.15 -4.73 6.49
CA ILE A 128 -2.47 -5.58 5.52
C ILE A 128 -2.67 -7.03 5.95
N SER A 129 -3.70 -7.67 5.41
CA SER A 129 -4.05 -9.05 5.78
C SER A 129 -3.13 -10.08 5.12
N ASP A 130 -2.77 -9.85 3.85
CA ASP A 130 -1.95 -10.76 3.05
C ASP A 130 -1.23 -10.02 1.90
N GLY A 131 -0.15 -10.62 1.41
CA GLY A 131 0.73 -10.06 0.38
C GLY A 131 1.41 -8.76 0.82
N THR A 132 1.86 -7.96 -0.15
CA THR A 132 2.67 -6.76 0.13
C THR A 132 1.90 -5.48 -0.15
N LEU A 133 1.87 -4.55 0.80
CA LEU A 133 1.61 -3.13 0.56
C LEU A 133 2.94 -2.37 0.56
N VAL A 134 3.29 -1.74 -0.55
CA VAL A 134 4.50 -0.90 -0.68
C VAL A 134 4.12 0.56 -0.47
N ALA A 135 4.64 1.16 0.58
CA ALA A 135 4.63 2.60 0.79
C ALA A 135 5.81 3.24 0.05
N ALA A 136 5.50 4.06 -0.96
CA ALA A 136 6.47 4.78 -1.78
C ALA A 136 6.27 6.31 -1.73
N HIS A 137 5.53 6.80 -0.74
CA HIS A 137 5.36 8.22 -0.43
C HIS A 137 5.27 8.42 1.08
N ALA A 138 5.68 9.61 1.59
CA ALA A 138 5.68 9.91 3.03
C ALA A 138 4.29 9.79 3.69
N ASN A 139 3.25 10.13 2.93
CA ASN A 139 1.84 10.03 3.33
C ASN A 139 1.14 8.81 2.68
N ALA A 140 1.86 7.76 2.29
CA ALA A 140 1.26 6.62 1.60
C ALA A 140 0.20 5.89 2.44
N LEU A 141 0.29 5.90 3.77
CA LEU A 141 -0.64 5.21 4.67
C LEU A 141 -1.78 6.11 5.18
N GLY A 142 -1.93 7.32 4.62
CA GLY A 142 -2.95 8.27 5.04
C GLY A 142 -2.56 9.03 6.30
N SER A 143 -3.56 9.40 7.10
CA SER A 143 -3.35 10.02 8.41
C SER A 143 -2.93 8.98 9.44
N THR A 144 -2.03 9.38 10.35
CA THR A 144 -1.53 8.52 11.42
C THR A 144 -2.52 8.31 12.58
N ALA A 145 -3.76 8.78 12.46
CA ALA A 145 -4.75 8.78 13.54
C ALA A 145 -5.20 7.37 13.94
N ALA A 146 -5.38 6.48 12.96
CA ALA A 146 -5.83 5.11 13.19
C ALA A 146 -4.70 4.08 13.15
N GLY A 147 -3.56 4.42 12.53
CA GLY A 147 -2.41 3.54 12.40
C GLY A 147 -2.57 2.46 11.32
N THR A 148 -1.67 1.48 11.38
CA THR A 148 -1.61 0.36 10.45
C THR A 148 -1.48 -0.97 11.20
N THR A 149 -2.22 -1.99 10.78
CA THR A 149 -2.09 -3.37 11.28
C THR A 149 -1.56 -4.27 10.18
N ILE A 150 -0.55 -5.08 10.49
CA ILE A 150 0.03 -6.07 9.58
C ILE A 150 -0.29 -7.46 10.12
N GLY A 151 -1.10 -8.22 9.39
CA GLY A 151 -1.41 -9.62 9.69
C GLY A 151 -0.22 -10.54 9.41
N THR A 152 -0.31 -11.81 9.84
CA THR A 152 0.79 -12.78 9.72
C THR A 152 1.21 -13.09 8.27
N GLY A 153 0.32 -12.92 7.29
CA GLY A 153 0.64 -13.02 5.86
C GLY A 153 0.98 -11.68 5.20
N GLY A 154 0.85 -10.57 5.94
CA GLY A 154 1.02 -9.23 5.43
C GLY A 154 2.47 -8.74 5.49
N ILE A 155 2.83 -7.94 4.50
CA ILE A 155 4.12 -7.25 4.42
C ILE A 155 3.87 -5.75 4.16
N LEU A 156 4.44 -4.88 5.00
CA LEU A 156 4.61 -3.46 4.69
C LEU A 156 6.01 -3.24 4.13
N GLY A 157 6.10 -2.99 2.82
CA GLY A 157 7.34 -2.64 2.13
C GLY A 157 7.57 -1.13 2.09
N LEU A 158 8.79 -0.67 2.34
CA LEU A 158 9.21 0.74 2.23
C LEU A 158 10.15 0.93 1.04
N SER A 159 9.91 1.97 0.23
CA SER A 159 10.71 2.24 -0.97
C SER A 159 10.81 3.73 -1.32
N GLY A 160 11.89 4.12 -1.99
CA GLY A 160 12.00 5.43 -2.68
C GLY A 160 12.70 6.57 -1.93
N SER A 161 13.06 6.40 -0.65
CA SER A 161 13.62 7.43 0.25
C SER A 161 12.57 8.32 0.93
N ILE A 162 11.60 7.66 1.57
CA ILE A 162 10.48 8.31 2.25
C ILE A 162 10.72 8.39 3.76
N THR A 163 10.05 9.35 4.41
CA THR A 163 9.89 9.35 5.87
C THR A 163 8.44 9.06 6.19
N LEU A 164 8.17 7.85 6.69
CA LEU A 164 6.91 7.57 7.38
C LEU A 164 7.07 8.14 8.78
N ALA A 165 6.33 9.21 9.07
CA ALA A 165 6.42 9.92 10.34
C ALA A 165 5.84 9.08 11.50
N ASN A 166 4.85 9.59 12.23
CA ASN A 166 4.38 9.00 13.48
C ASN A 166 3.34 7.88 13.29
N GLU A 167 3.47 7.07 12.25
CA GLU A 167 2.53 5.99 11.97
C GLU A 167 2.67 4.88 13.02
N ALA A 168 1.63 4.61 13.80
CA ALA A 168 1.65 3.47 14.73
C ALA A 168 1.42 2.17 13.96
N ILE A 169 2.33 1.19 14.11
CA ILE A 169 2.22 -0.10 13.42
C ILE A 169 2.07 -1.25 14.42
N ALA A 170 0.94 -1.95 14.35
CA ALA A 170 0.74 -3.24 15.00
C ALA A 170 1.20 -4.36 14.06
N ASN A 171 2.43 -4.81 14.22
CA ASN A 171 3.08 -5.76 13.32
C ASN A 171 2.97 -7.20 13.84
N SER A 172 2.23 -8.05 13.16
CA SER A 172 2.26 -9.51 13.31
C SER A 172 2.86 -10.24 12.10
N GLY A 173 3.20 -9.51 11.03
CA GLY A 173 3.80 -10.03 9.80
C GLY A 173 5.22 -9.51 9.62
N LEU A 174 5.44 -8.74 8.55
CA LEU A 174 6.76 -8.19 8.22
C LEU A 174 6.69 -6.69 7.90
N ILE A 175 7.63 -5.93 8.43
CA ILE A 175 8.03 -4.63 7.88
C ILE A 175 9.32 -4.86 7.11
N GLU A 176 9.38 -4.41 5.86
CA GLU A 176 10.55 -4.60 4.99
C GLU A 176 11.02 -3.28 4.38
N ASN A 177 12.29 -2.93 4.56
CA ASN A 177 12.94 -1.90 3.78
C ASN A 177 13.43 -2.50 2.46
N LEU A 178 12.68 -2.27 1.39
CA LEU A 178 12.96 -2.84 0.08
C LEU A 178 14.14 -2.13 -0.59
N SER A 179 14.08 -0.79 -0.64
CA SER A 179 15.11 0.03 -1.29
C SER A 179 15.05 1.50 -0.85
N GLY A 180 16.09 2.26 -1.19
CA GLY A 180 16.17 3.69 -0.85
C GLY A 180 16.55 3.94 0.61
N SER A 181 16.70 5.23 0.96
CA SER A 181 17.03 5.67 2.32
C SER A 181 15.76 6.12 3.03
N ASN A 182 15.07 5.18 3.68
CA ASN A 182 13.80 5.46 4.33
C ASN A 182 14.00 5.71 5.84
N ALA A 183 13.06 6.44 6.43
CA ALA A 183 12.97 6.63 7.86
C ALA A 183 11.57 6.27 8.37
N TYR A 184 11.52 5.64 9.54
CA TYR A 184 10.28 5.31 10.24
C TYR A 184 10.30 5.95 11.63
N GLY A 185 9.43 6.93 11.85
CA GLY A 185 9.34 7.71 13.09
C GLY A 185 8.25 7.24 14.06
N GLY A 186 7.48 6.22 13.69
CA GLY A 186 6.40 5.67 14.48
C GLY A 186 6.87 4.61 15.48
N VAL A 187 5.91 4.03 16.20
CA VAL A 187 6.16 2.91 17.11
C VAL A 187 5.65 1.63 16.45
N ALA A 188 6.57 0.75 16.08
CA ALA A 188 6.23 -0.62 15.67
C ALA A 188 6.15 -1.51 16.92
N SER A 189 5.07 -2.29 17.01
CA SER A 189 4.74 -3.19 18.12
C SER A 189 4.34 -4.57 17.59
N GLY A 190 4.13 -5.55 18.47
CA GLY A 190 3.68 -6.89 18.10
C GLY A 190 4.81 -7.88 17.85
N THR A 191 4.47 -9.06 17.33
CA THR A 191 5.40 -10.21 17.20
C THR A 191 6.05 -10.32 15.82
N GLY A 192 5.70 -9.43 14.90
CA GLY A 192 6.19 -9.44 13.52
C GLY A 192 7.65 -9.00 13.42
N ASN A 193 8.26 -9.35 12.29
CA ASN A 193 9.68 -9.14 12.03
C ASN A 193 9.93 -7.79 11.34
N LEU A 194 11.20 -7.35 11.40
CA LEU A 194 11.75 -6.27 10.63
C LEU A 194 12.86 -6.81 9.72
N LEU A 195 12.82 -6.48 8.43
CA LEU A 195 13.83 -6.84 7.45
C LEU A 195 14.35 -5.60 6.73
N VAL A 196 15.67 -5.46 6.64
CA VAL A 196 16.33 -4.48 5.78
C VAL A 196 16.98 -5.23 4.61
N SER A 197 16.25 -5.33 3.51
CA SER A 197 16.68 -6.06 2.30
C SER A 197 17.67 -5.28 1.45
N GLY A 198 17.54 -3.95 1.42
CA GLY A 198 18.46 -3.06 0.71
C GLY A 198 18.32 -1.62 1.16
N GLY A 199 19.23 -0.75 0.72
CA GLY A 199 19.22 0.68 1.08
C GLY A 199 19.48 0.93 2.57
N THR A 200 18.94 2.02 3.10
CA THR A 200 19.07 2.37 4.53
C THR A 200 17.69 2.52 5.15
N LEU A 201 17.47 1.87 6.29
CA LEU A 201 16.32 2.14 7.15
C LEU A 201 16.79 2.85 8.42
N THR A 202 16.26 4.05 8.68
CA THR A 202 16.47 4.76 9.95
C THR A 202 15.26 4.58 10.87
N LEU A 203 15.43 3.90 11.99
CA LEU A 203 14.41 3.80 13.03
C LEU A 203 14.52 5.01 13.96
N SER A 204 13.52 5.88 13.92
CA SER A 204 13.49 7.15 14.66
C SER A 204 12.45 7.17 15.79
N GLY A 205 11.65 6.12 15.93
CA GLY A 205 10.72 5.94 17.05
C GLY A 205 11.19 4.87 18.04
N SER A 206 10.62 4.89 19.25
CA SER A 206 10.87 3.88 20.30
C SER A 206 10.04 2.63 20.03
N ASN A 207 10.65 1.60 19.46
CA ASN A 207 9.94 0.41 19.00
C ASN A 207 9.77 -0.64 20.11
N THR A 208 8.68 -1.40 20.05
CA THR A 208 8.32 -2.42 21.06
C THR A 208 7.98 -3.78 20.44
N TYR A 209 8.25 -3.99 19.15
CA TYR A 209 8.04 -5.29 18.52
C TYR A 209 9.01 -6.34 19.09
N THR A 210 8.61 -7.60 19.06
CA THR A 210 9.37 -8.72 19.64
C THR A 210 9.84 -9.73 18.60
N GLY A 211 9.45 -9.57 17.33
CA GLY A 211 10.00 -10.36 16.23
C GLY A 211 11.46 -10.02 15.96
N THR A 212 12.08 -10.75 15.03
CA THR A 212 13.50 -10.56 14.71
C THR A 212 13.73 -9.32 13.86
N THR A 213 14.92 -8.74 13.98
CA THR A 213 15.43 -7.70 13.10
C THR A 213 16.54 -8.28 12.25
N THR A 214 16.35 -8.34 10.93
CA THR A 214 17.34 -8.89 10.00
C THR A 214 17.84 -7.81 9.06
N VAL A 215 19.15 -7.71 8.86
CA VAL A 215 19.80 -6.87 7.86
C VAL A 215 20.48 -7.78 6.85
N ASN A 216 20.10 -7.69 5.58
CA ASN A 216 20.60 -8.53 4.50
C ASN A 216 21.46 -7.72 3.52
N GLY A 217 22.49 -8.37 2.94
CA GLY A 217 23.23 -7.86 1.79
C GLY A 217 23.74 -6.44 1.99
N SER A 218 23.40 -5.53 1.07
CA SER A 218 23.78 -4.11 1.15
C SER A 218 22.86 -3.24 2.02
N GLY A 219 21.94 -3.85 2.76
CA GLY A 219 21.07 -3.16 3.70
C GLY A 219 21.84 -2.51 4.85
N THR A 220 21.38 -1.33 5.27
CA THR A 220 21.90 -0.61 6.43
C THR A 220 20.75 -0.29 7.38
N LEU A 221 20.89 -0.67 8.64
CA LEU A 221 19.97 -0.25 9.70
C LEU A 221 20.63 0.85 10.53
N ALA A 222 20.03 2.03 10.55
CA ALA A 222 20.43 3.16 11.37
C ALA A 222 19.47 3.34 12.55
N LEU A 223 20.02 3.56 13.74
CA LEU A 223 19.26 3.79 14.96
C LEU A 223 19.28 5.29 15.26
N GLY A 224 18.15 5.95 15.03
CA GLY A 224 17.99 7.41 15.15
C GLY A 224 17.34 7.87 16.46
N ALA A 225 16.99 6.96 17.36
CA ALA A 225 16.36 7.26 18.64
C ALA A 225 16.82 6.29 19.74
N ASP A 226 16.65 6.71 21.00
CA ASP A 226 16.72 5.79 22.13
C ASP A 226 15.63 4.73 21.97
N ASN A 227 15.96 3.47 22.29
CA ASN A 227 15.07 2.31 22.10
C ASN A 227 14.54 2.18 20.66
N ALA A 228 15.34 2.60 19.67
CA ALA A 228 15.04 2.37 18.26
C ALA A 228 14.83 0.89 17.94
N LEU A 229 15.48 -0.01 18.69
CA LEU A 229 15.17 -1.43 18.74
C LEU A 229 14.62 -1.78 20.12
N SER A 230 13.68 -2.73 20.13
CA SER A 230 13.16 -3.33 21.37
C SER A 230 14.21 -4.27 21.98
N ASP A 231 14.37 -4.28 23.30
CA ASP A 231 15.27 -5.23 24.00
C ASP A 231 14.87 -6.71 23.78
N ALA A 232 13.65 -6.97 23.31
CA ALA A 232 13.15 -8.30 23.01
C ALA A 232 13.45 -8.76 21.56
N THR A 233 14.00 -7.89 20.69
CA THR A 233 14.30 -8.27 19.30
C THR A 233 15.70 -8.91 19.21
N ALA A 234 15.78 -10.06 18.55
CA ALA A 234 17.07 -10.59 18.11
C ALA A 234 17.50 -9.88 16.81
N VAL A 235 18.75 -9.43 16.75
CA VAL A 235 19.33 -8.79 15.56
C VAL A 235 20.24 -9.77 14.83
N THR A 236 19.98 -9.99 13.54
CA THR A 236 20.80 -10.79 12.64
C THR A 236 21.31 -9.90 11.50
N VAL A 237 22.61 -9.98 11.21
CA VAL A 237 23.22 -9.34 10.04
C VAL A 237 23.76 -10.45 9.14
N ASN A 238 23.08 -10.68 8.03
CA ASN A 238 23.52 -11.63 7.01
C ASN A 238 24.52 -10.92 6.09
N SER A 239 25.68 -11.54 5.88
CA SER A 239 26.89 -10.98 5.25
C SER A 239 26.63 -9.96 4.13
N GLY A 240 27.25 -8.78 4.25
CA GLY A 240 27.32 -7.73 3.23
C GLY A 240 28.44 -7.90 2.23
#